data_AF-A0A8T5KC36-F1
#
_entry.id   AF-A0A8T5KC36-F1
#
_cell.length_a   1.000
_cell.length_b   1.000
_cell.length_c   1.000
_cell.angle_alpha   90.00
_cell.angle_beta   90.00
_cell.angle_gamma   90.00
#
_symmetry.space_group_name_H-M   'P 1'
#
loop_
_entity.id
_entity.type
_entity.pdbx_description
1 polymer ?
#
loop_
_entity_poly.entity_id
_entity_poly.type
_entity_poly.pdbx_seq_one_letter_code
_entity_poly.pdbx_strand_id
1 'polypeptide(L)'
;MSLREIDYFPFLEDKIWFNNAASGVTPESTIKIMEKYIADFSCVMRGEKPSDTNYGDVRANSKTLFAEVIGAETKEIAFVPNATTGINTSFSMIPFTKGDNVVLSDLSYPMGAMVVNRQRLNGVKPKFVKNSGGEVDISEWEKTIDDSTKAVMVDQTAWLNGYLYDLKPIAELAHDHGAYLVIDATQSVGGHV
;
A
#
# COMPACT_ATOMS: atom_id res chain seq x y z
N MET A 1 -17.66 -17.87 -1.99
CA MET A 1 -16.60 -18.77 -1.48
C MET A 1 -17.15 -20.19 -1.47
N SER A 2 -16.68 -21.07 -2.36
CA SER A 2 -17.00 -22.49 -2.21
C SER A 2 -16.14 -23.05 -1.07
N LEU A 3 -16.61 -24.08 -0.37
CA LEU A 3 -15.90 -24.79 0.71
C LEU A 3 -14.49 -25.32 0.33
N ARG A 4 -14.04 -25.15 -0.93
CA ARG A 4 -12.76 -25.63 -1.47
C ARG A 4 -11.54 -24.76 -1.15
N GLU A 5 -11.71 -23.61 -0.51
CA GLU A 5 -10.60 -22.70 -0.22
C GLU A 5 -10.02 -22.87 1.20
N ILE A 6 -10.73 -23.52 2.13
CA ILE A 6 -10.25 -23.74 3.51
C ILE A 6 -8.97 -24.60 3.54
N ASP A 7 -8.82 -25.55 2.61
CA ASP A 7 -7.66 -26.44 2.54
C ASP A 7 -6.34 -25.68 2.33
N TYR A 8 -6.39 -24.46 1.78
CA TYR A 8 -5.20 -23.61 1.66
C TYR A 8 -4.84 -22.89 2.97
N PHE A 9 -5.76 -22.79 3.93
CA PHE A 9 -5.62 -22.01 5.16
C PHE A 9 -5.91 -22.88 6.39
N PRO A 10 -4.92 -23.67 6.89
CA PRO A 10 -5.11 -24.57 8.03
C PRO A 10 -5.65 -23.87 9.30
N PHE A 11 -5.36 -22.57 9.46
CA PHE A 11 -5.89 -21.77 10.56
C PHE A 11 -7.43 -21.68 10.60
N LEU A 12 -8.12 -21.89 9.47
CA LEU A 12 -9.57 -21.79 9.35
C LEU A 12 -10.30 -23.13 9.58
N GLU A 13 -9.59 -24.23 9.88
CA GLU A 13 -10.22 -25.55 10.08
C GLU A 13 -11.25 -25.55 11.23
N ASP A 14 -10.97 -24.82 12.32
CA ASP A 14 -11.79 -24.80 13.53
C ASP A 14 -12.22 -23.38 13.95
N LYS A 15 -11.98 -22.37 13.11
CA LYS A 15 -12.18 -20.95 13.44
C LYS A 15 -12.90 -20.17 12.35
N ILE A 16 -13.67 -19.18 12.78
CA ILE A 16 -14.24 -18.15 11.91
C ILE A 16 -13.42 -16.87 12.10
N TRP A 17 -12.84 -16.33 11.03
CA TRP A 17 -11.97 -15.15 11.06
C TRP A 17 -12.63 -13.94 10.39
N PHE A 18 -13.03 -12.95 11.19
CA PHE A 18 -13.62 -11.69 10.71
C PHE A 18 -12.69 -10.48 10.89
N ASN A 19 -11.37 -10.69 10.91
CA ASN A 19 -10.37 -9.64 11.13
C ASN A 19 -9.36 -9.50 9.97
N ASN A 20 -9.78 -9.83 8.74
CA ASN A 20 -8.92 -9.78 7.54
C ASN A 20 -8.41 -8.36 7.24
N ALA A 21 -9.18 -7.32 7.56
CA ALA A 21 -8.77 -5.93 7.39
C ALA A 21 -7.55 -5.56 8.26
N ALA A 22 -7.33 -6.25 9.39
CA ALA A 22 -6.12 -6.07 10.18
C ALA A 22 -4.98 -6.99 9.70
N SER A 23 -5.30 -8.26 9.41
CA SER A 23 -4.34 -9.22 8.88
C SER A 23 -5.06 -10.40 8.21
N GLY A 24 -4.63 -10.72 6.99
CA GLY A 24 -5.07 -11.91 6.28
C GLY A 24 -4.47 -13.19 6.89
N VAL A 25 -5.21 -14.29 6.77
CA VAL A 25 -4.70 -15.62 7.14
C VAL A 25 -3.67 -16.07 6.11
N THR A 26 -2.53 -16.59 6.56
CA THR A 26 -1.46 -17.03 5.66
C THR A 26 -1.77 -18.41 5.07
N PRO A 27 -1.70 -18.58 3.73
CA PRO A 27 -1.84 -19.91 3.11
C PRO A 27 -0.71 -20.87 3.50
N GLU A 28 -0.98 -22.17 3.55
CA GLU A 28 0.01 -23.21 3.88
C GLU A 28 1.23 -23.19 2.94
N SER A 29 1.00 -22.92 1.65
CA SER A 29 2.07 -22.79 0.65
C SER A 29 3.05 -21.66 1.01
N THR A 30 2.53 -20.52 1.50
CA THR A 30 3.33 -19.38 1.95
C THR A 30 4.11 -19.71 3.21
N ILE A 31 3.50 -20.43 4.16
CA ILE A 31 4.20 -20.88 5.38
C ILE A 31 5.39 -21.77 5.00
N LYS A 32 5.16 -22.81 4.19
CA LYS A 32 6.19 -23.77 3.77
C LYS A 32 7.38 -23.10 3.05
N ILE A 33 7.12 -22.14 2.16
CA ILE A 33 8.22 -21.46 1.45
C ILE A 33 9.01 -20.52 2.38
N MET A 34 8.35 -19.87 3.35
CA MET A 34 9.03 -19.02 4.33
C MET A 34 9.93 -19.84 5.26
N GLU A 35 9.45 -20.98 5.76
CA GLU A 35 10.25 -21.90 6.57
C GLU A 35 11.49 -22.38 5.82
N LYS A 36 11.31 -22.82 4.56
CA LYS A 36 12.41 -23.24 3.70
C LYS A 36 13.41 -22.11 3.46
N TYR A 37 12.93 -20.89 3.17
CA TYR A 37 13.77 -19.71 2.96
C TYR A 37 14.65 -19.41 4.19
N ILE A 38 14.06 -19.42 5.39
CA ILE A 38 14.79 -19.14 6.63
C ILE A 38 15.84 -20.23 6.90
N ALA A 39 15.49 -21.50 6.70
CA ALA A 39 16.41 -22.62 6.87
C ALA A 39 17.61 -22.50 5.92
N ASP A 40 17.36 -22.24 4.64
CA ASP A 40 18.40 -22.10 3.63
C ASP A 40 19.26 -20.85 3.86
N PHE A 41 18.67 -19.73 4.25
CA PHE A 41 19.41 -18.53 4.63
C PHE A 41 20.38 -18.82 5.80
N SER A 42 19.93 -19.60 6.78
CA SER A 42 20.77 -20.04 7.91
C SER A 42 21.96 -20.89 7.45
N CYS A 43 21.77 -21.81 6.50
CA CYS A 43 22.87 -22.59 5.89
C CYS A 43 23.90 -21.68 5.22
N VAL A 44 23.44 -20.73 4.40
CA VAL A 44 24.33 -19.77 3.72
C VAL A 44 25.16 -18.97 4.72
N MET A 45 24.55 -18.49 5.81
CA MET A 45 25.26 -17.74 6.86
C MET A 45 26.32 -18.59 7.61
N ARG A 46 26.19 -19.92 7.59
CA ARG A 46 27.21 -20.86 8.10
C ARG A 46 28.27 -21.27 7.08
N GLY A 47 28.18 -20.77 5.84
CA GLY A 47 29.04 -21.19 4.73
C GLY A 47 28.69 -22.58 4.17
N GLU A 48 27.48 -23.08 4.46
CA GLU A 48 26.98 -24.35 3.97
C GLU A 48 26.21 -24.16 2.65
N LYS A 49 26.06 -25.24 1.87
CA LYS A 49 25.23 -25.23 0.68
C LYS A 49 23.74 -25.31 1.09
N PRO A 50 22.88 -24.36 0.67
CA PRO A 50 21.44 -24.43 0.96
C PRO A 50 20.76 -25.56 0.17
N SER A 51 19.57 -25.95 0.62
CA SER A 51 18.75 -26.97 -0.07
C SER A 51 18.19 -26.46 -1.40
N ASP A 52 18.02 -25.15 -1.53
CA ASP A 52 17.68 -24.47 -2.77
C ASP A 52 18.60 -23.27 -3.00
N THR A 53 19.08 -23.10 -4.23
CA THR A 53 19.96 -21.99 -4.63
C THR A 53 19.22 -20.95 -5.47
N ASN A 54 17.94 -21.17 -5.78
CA ASN A 54 17.17 -20.40 -6.75
C ASN A 54 16.48 -19.15 -6.18
N TYR A 55 16.80 -18.75 -4.95
CA TYR A 55 16.13 -17.64 -4.26
C TYR A 55 16.25 -16.29 -4.98
N GLY A 56 17.33 -16.09 -5.76
CA GLY A 56 17.48 -14.93 -6.63
C GLY A 56 16.35 -14.87 -7.67
N ASP A 57 16.12 -15.97 -8.37
CA ASP A 57 15.09 -16.07 -9.41
C ASP A 57 13.69 -16.06 -8.81
N VAL A 58 13.46 -16.73 -7.66
CA VAL A 58 12.18 -16.67 -6.94
C VAL A 58 11.84 -15.24 -6.55
N ARG A 59 12.82 -14.47 -6.04
CA ARG A 59 12.64 -13.06 -5.67
C ARG A 59 12.45 -12.16 -6.89
N ALA A 60 13.13 -12.42 -8.00
CA ALA A 60 12.93 -11.67 -9.23
C ALA A 60 11.53 -11.95 -9.80
N ASN A 61 11.10 -13.21 -9.78
CA ASN A 61 9.80 -13.63 -10.26
C ASN A 61 8.64 -13.06 -9.42
N SER A 62 8.79 -12.93 -8.10
CA SER A 62 7.72 -12.35 -7.27
C SER A 62 7.43 -10.88 -7.59
N LYS A 63 8.43 -10.11 -8.04
CA LYS A 63 8.17 -8.77 -8.58
C LYS A 63 7.33 -8.81 -9.85
N THR A 64 7.64 -9.70 -10.78
CA THR A 64 6.91 -9.85 -12.04
C THR A 64 5.46 -10.24 -11.78
N LEU A 65 5.23 -11.25 -10.94
CA LEU A 65 3.88 -11.67 -10.55
C LEU A 65 3.10 -10.54 -9.89
N PHE A 66 3.72 -9.75 -9.01
CA PHE A 66 3.05 -8.61 -8.39
C PHE A 66 2.77 -7.48 -9.39
N ALA A 67 3.67 -7.23 -10.34
CA ALA A 67 3.48 -6.25 -11.38
C ALA A 67 2.24 -6.58 -12.24
N GLU A 68 2.02 -7.86 -12.57
CA GLU A 68 0.81 -8.32 -13.27
C GLU A 68 -0.47 -8.03 -12.48
N VAL A 69 -0.45 -8.22 -11.15
CA VAL A 69 -1.61 -7.96 -10.28
C VAL A 69 -2.05 -6.50 -10.33
N ILE A 70 -1.10 -5.56 -10.41
CA ILE A 70 -1.39 -4.12 -10.37
C ILE A 70 -1.28 -3.42 -11.73
N GLY A 71 -1.00 -4.17 -12.80
CA GLY A 71 -0.83 -3.63 -14.16
C GLY A 71 0.40 -2.75 -14.36
N ALA A 72 1.49 -3.02 -13.64
CA ALA A 72 2.76 -2.28 -13.73
C ALA A 72 3.85 -3.07 -14.48
N GLU A 73 5.00 -2.45 -14.74
CA GLU A 73 6.20 -3.14 -15.19
C GLU A 73 7.03 -3.66 -14.00
N THR A 74 7.71 -4.81 -14.14
CA THR A 74 8.58 -5.38 -13.09
C THR A 74 9.61 -4.37 -12.56
N LYS A 75 10.12 -3.48 -13.42
CA LYS A 75 11.12 -2.45 -13.06
C LYS A 75 10.57 -1.36 -12.13
N GLU A 76 9.24 -1.20 -12.07
CA GLU A 76 8.53 -0.23 -11.23
C GLU A 76 8.26 -0.78 -9.83
N ILE A 77 8.48 -2.08 -9.60
CA ILE A 77 8.24 -2.73 -8.31
C ILE A 77 9.48 -2.67 -7.43
N ALA A 78 9.33 -2.10 -6.24
CA ALA A 78 10.33 -2.12 -5.18
C ALA A 78 9.86 -2.96 -3.99
N PHE A 79 10.79 -3.70 -3.37
CA PHE A 79 10.51 -4.36 -2.10
C PHE A 79 10.64 -3.36 -0.97
N VAL A 80 9.61 -3.31 -0.12
CA VAL A 80 9.61 -2.53 1.12
C VAL A 80 9.13 -3.42 2.27
N PRO A 81 9.54 -3.16 3.52
CA PRO A 81 9.14 -3.97 4.66
C PRO A 81 7.62 -3.98 4.92
N ASN A 82 6.94 -2.86 4.64
CA ASN A 82 5.49 -2.69 4.80
C ASN A 82 5.01 -1.44 4.04
N ALA A 83 3.69 -1.29 3.92
CA ALA A 83 3.06 -0.16 3.23
C ALA A 83 3.47 1.21 3.80
N THR A 84 3.51 1.36 5.13
CA THR A 84 3.92 2.62 5.78
C THR A 84 5.35 3.01 5.43
N THR A 85 6.27 2.06 5.33
CA THR A 85 7.64 2.31 4.89
C THR A 85 7.66 2.72 3.42
N GLY A 86 6.86 2.09 2.56
CA GLY A 86 6.69 2.49 1.17
C GLY A 86 6.21 3.93 1.02
N ILE A 87 5.17 4.31 1.76
CA ILE A 87 4.62 5.68 1.76
C ILE A 87 5.66 6.68 2.30
N ASN A 88 6.35 6.37 3.39
CA ASN A 88 7.40 7.26 3.90
C ASN A 88 8.57 7.42 2.91
N THR A 89 8.94 6.35 2.20
CA THR A 89 9.97 6.40 1.16
C THR A 89 9.52 7.27 -0.02
N SER A 90 8.29 7.12 -0.51
CA SER A 90 7.78 7.95 -1.62
C SER A 90 7.76 9.43 -1.26
N PHE A 91 7.25 9.78 -0.07
CA PHE A 91 7.25 11.16 0.43
C PHE A 91 8.66 11.74 0.62
N SER A 92 9.66 10.91 0.95
CA SER A 92 11.05 11.37 1.10
C SER A 92 11.72 11.66 -0.25
N MET A 93 11.19 11.15 -1.37
CA MET A 93 11.70 11.38 -2.72
C MET A 93 11.04 12.59 -3.41
N ILE A 94 9.91 13.07 -2.90
CA ILE A 94 9.23 14.24 -3.44
C ILE A 94 10.00 15.51 -3.03
N PRO A 95 10.36 16.39 -3.98
CA PRO A 95 11.15 17.60 -3.70
C PRO A 95 10.26 18.70 -3.12
N PHE A 96 9.84 18.53 -1.86
CA PHE A 96 9.05 19.52 -1.15
C PHE A 96 9.84 20.80 -0.87
N THR A 97 9.14 21.92 -0.97
CA THR A 97 9.63 23.25 -0.64
C THR A 97 8.66 23.98 0.28
N LYS A 98 9.16 25.01 0.96
CA LYS A 98 8.33 25.82 1.86
C LYS A 98 7.23 26.51 1.05
N GLY A 99 5.98 26.32 1.47
CA GLY A 99 4.80 26.85 0.78
C GLY A 99 3.95 25.78 0.13
N ASP A 100 4.55 24.63 -0.18
CA ASP A 100 3.83 23.48 -0.71
C ASP A 100 2.77 22.97 0.28
N ASN A 101 1.74 22.33 -0.26
CA ASN A 101 0.77 21.58 0.53
C ASN A 101 0.67 20.13 0.05
N VAL A 102 0.16 19.29 0.96
CA VAL A 102 -0.20 17.90 0.67
C VAL A 102 -1.66 17.73 1.03
N VAL A 103 -2.46 17.22 0.10
CA VAL A 103 -3.89 16.98 0.29
C VAL A 103 -4.14 15.51 0.61
N LEU A 104 -4.95 15.23 1.62
CA LEU A 104 -5.40 13.88 1.99
C LEU A 104 -6.82 13.91 2.56
N SER A 105 -7.46 12.77 2.73
CA SER A 105 -8.78 12.69 3.37
C SER A 105 -8.69 12.63 4.90
N ASP A 106 -9.69 13.16 5.60
CA ASP A 106 -9.87 12.90 7.02
C ASP A 106 -10.31 11.45 7.36
N LEU A 107 -10.54 10.61 6.36
CA LEU A 107 -10.67 9.15 6.50
C LEU A 107 -9.34 8.39 6.37
N SER A 108 -8.24 9.08 6.07
CA SER A 108 -6.94 8.43 5.82
C SER A 108 -6.45 7.65 7.05
N TYR A 109 -5.75 6.55 6.80
CA TYR A 109 -5.13 5.71 7.80
C TYR A 109 -4.12 6.53 8.62
N PRO A 110 -4.14 6.43 9.96
CA PRO A 110 -3.33 7.29 10.82
C PRO A 110 -1.85 7.31 10.46
N MET A 111 -1.26 6.19 10.05
CA MET A 111 0.16 6.14 9.69
C MET A 111 0.48 6.92 8.43
N GLY A 112 -0.39 6.89 7.42
CA GLY A 112 -0.28 7.73 6.23
C GLY A 112 -0.35 9.21 6.58
N ALA A 113 -1.34 9.59 7.38
CA ALA A 113 -1.50 10.95 7.87
C ALA A 113 -0.29 11.42 8.71
N MET A 114 0.34 10.54 9.48
CA MET A 114 1.57 10.86 10.21
C MET A 114 2.77 11.12 9.29
N VAL A 115 2.92 10.36 8.20
CA VAL A 115 3.96 10.60 7.18
C VAL A 115 3.77 11.98 6.54
N VAL A 116 2.53 12.34 6.20
CA VAL A 116 2.19 13.66 5.68
C VAL A 116 2.45 14.76 6.72
N ASN A 117 2.07 14.54 7.97
CA ASN A 117 2.29 15.50 9.05
C ASN A 117 3.78 15.78 9.29
N ARG A 118 4.66 14.78 9.10
CA ARG A 118 6.12 14.96 9.19
C ARG A 118 6.64 15.99 8.18
N GLN A 119 5.99 16.15 7.03
CA GLN A 119 6.41 17.13 6.01
C GLN A 119 6.29 18.59 6.48
N ARG A 120 5.59 18.85 7.59
CA ARG A 120 5.62 20.17 8.24
C ARG A 120 7.03 20.64 8.60
N LEU A 121 7.95 19.71 8.87
CA LEU A 121 9.37 20.01 9.12
C LEU A 121 10.05 20.66 7.89
N ASN A 122 9.52 20.39 6.69
CA ASN A 122 9.98 20.98 5.43
C ASN A 122 9.19 22.25 5.06
N GLY A 123 8.31 22.75 5.95
CA GLY A 123 7.46 23.91 5.68
C GLY A 123 6.22 23.61 4.83
N VAL A 124 5.89 22.33 4.66
CA VAL A 124 4.70 21.87 3.92
C VAL A 124 3.45 21.93 4.82
N LYS A 125 2.31 22.28 4.25
CA LYS A 125 1.02 22.32 4.95
C LYS A 125 0.11 21.14 4.55
N PRO A 126 -0.15 20.17 5.43
CA PRO A 126 -1.23 19.21 5.24
C PRO A 126 -2.59 19.90 5.16
N LYS A 127 -3.40 19.53 4.17
CA LYS A 127 -4.80 19.94 4.00
C LYS A 127 -5.70 18.71 3.92
N PHE A 128 -6.82 18.73 4.62
CA PHE A 128 -7.72 17.58 4.71
C PHE A 128 -9.02 17.83 3.94
N VAL A 129 -9.35 16.97 2.99
CA VAL A 129 -10.71 16.91 2.43
C VAL A 129 -11.65 16.31 3.46
N LYS A 130 -12.86 16.86 3.58
CA LYS A 130 -13.83 16.48 4.59
C LYS A 130 -14.76 15.40 4.06
N ASN A 131 -14.96 14.35 4.84
CA ASN A 131 -16.02 13.40 4.58
C ASN A 131 -17.38 13.93 5.05
N SER A 132 -18.44 13.45 4.40
CA SER A 132 -19.82 13.60 4.82
C SER A 132 -20.42 12.20 4.94
N GLY A 133 -20.74 11.78 6.16
CA GLY A 133 -21.31 10.45 6.41
C GLY A 133 -20.37 9.28 6.11
N GLY A 134 -19.06 9.50 6.08
CA GLY A 134 -18.07 8.47 5.73
C GLY A 134 -17.74 8.38 4.24
N GLU A 135 -18.26 9.30 3.42
CA GLU A 135 -17.95 9.38 1.99
C GLU A 135 -17.32 10.74 1.68
N VAL A 136 -16.53 10.82 0.60
CA VAL A 136 -15.91 12.08 0.17
C VAL A 136 -16.28 12.33 -1.28
N ASP A 137 -17.04 13.40 -1.49
CA ASP A 137 -17.42 13.88 -2.82
C ASP A 137 -16.21 14.46 -3.55
N ILE A 138 -16.16 14.31 -4.88
CA ILE A 138 -15.06 14.82 -5.70
C ILE A 138 -14.90 16.35 -5.56
N SER A 139 -15.99 17.09 -5.34
CA SER A 139 -15.94 18.55 -5.17
C SER A 139 -15.16 18.98 -3.92
N GLU A 140 -15.04 18.12 -2.90
CA GLU A 140 -14.19 18.41 -1.73
C GLU A 140 -12.69 18.34 -2.08
N TRP A 141 -12.31 17.47 -3.01
CA TRP A 141 -10.96 17.42 -3.56
C TRP A 141 -10.68 18.64 -4.43
N GLU A 142 -11.60 18.99 -5.34
CA GLU A 142 -11.51 20.18 -6.21
C GLU A 142 -11.34 21.49 -5.43
N LYS A 143 -12.03 21.62 -4.29
CA LYS A 143 -11.90 22.81 -3.41
C LYS A 143 -10.56 22.89 -2.68
N THR A 144 -9.87 21.77 -2.52
CA THR A 144 -8.73 21.65 -1.60
C THR A 144 -7.38 21.58 -2.33
N ILE A 145 -7.36 20.91 -3.48
CA ILE A 145 -6.21 20.82 -4.38
C ILE A 145 -6.05 22.16 -5.11
N ASP A 146 -4.83 22.69 -5.15
CA ASP A 146 -4.49 23.95 -5.82
C ASP A 146 -3.09 23.90 -6.42
N ASP A 147 -2.64 24.99 -7.06
CA ASP A 147 -1.31 25.08 -7.69
C ASP A 147 -0.14 25.00 -6.70
N SER A 148 -0.41 25.08 -5.40
CA SER A 148 0.59 24.85 -4.35
C SER A 148 0.57 23.39 -3.85
N THR A 149 -0.33 22.55 -4.34
CA THR A 149 -0.39 21.12 -3.99
C THR A 149 0.77 20.40 -4.65
N LYS A 150 1.67 19.86 -3.84
CA LYS A 150 2.84 19.11 -4.32
C LYS A 150 2.57 17.61 -4.35
N ALA A 151 1.69 17.12 -3.49
CA ALA A 151 1.23 15.74 -3.53
C ALA A 151 -0.21 15.60 -3.03
N VAL A 152 -0.91 14.61 -3.57
CA VAL A 152 -2.19 14.12 -3.08
C VAL A 152 -1.98 12.70 -2.58
N MET A 153 -2.41 12.42 -1.34
CA MET A 153 -2.40 11.08 -0.77
C MET A 153 -3.83 10.59 -0.58
N VAL A 154 -4.12 9.39 -1.08
CA VAL A 154 -5.43 8.76 -0.94
C VAL A 154 -5.26 7.29 -0.58
N ASP A 155 -5.98 6.85 0.45
CA ASP A 155 -6.19 5.43 0.66
C ASP A 155 -7.28 5.00 -0.31
N GLN A 156 -7.00 4.08 -1.23
CA GLN A 156 -8.00 3.68 -2.22
C GLN A 156 -9.27 3.15 -1.54
N THR A 157 -9.11 2.39 -0.47
CA THR A 157 -10.20 1.95 0.40
C THR A 157 -9.94 2.44 1.82
N ALA A 158 -10.86 3.24 2.37
CA ALA A 158 -10.77 3.76 3.73
C ALA A 158 -10.78 2.63 4.77
N TRP A 159 -9.78 2.62 5.65
CA TRP A 159 -9.58 1.54 6.63
C TRP A 159 -10.71 1.39 7.65
N LEU A 160 -11.43 2.47 7.97
CA LEU A 160 -12.42 2.50 9.04
C LEU A 160 -13.79 1.97 8.60
N ASN A 161 -14.23 2.36 7.40
CA ASN A 161 -15.60 2.09 6.92
C ASN A 161 -15.65 1.43 5.55
N GLY A 162 -14.51 1.15 4.90
CA GLY A 162 -14.45 0.49 3.60
C GLY A 162 -14.87 1.35 2.42
N TYR A 163 -14.98 2.68 2.58
CA TYR A 163 -15.30 3.57 1.47
C TYR A 163 -14.23 3.47 0.37
N LEU A 164 -14.66 3.17 -0.85
CA LEU A 164 -13.79 3.02 -2.03
C LEU A 164 -13.79 4.33 -2.83
N TYR A 165 -12.64 4.98 -2.93
CA TYR A 165 -12.48 6.21 -3.71
C TYR A 165 -12.42 5.89 -5.21
N ASP A 166 -13.12 6.69 -6.02
CA ASP A 166 -12.87 6.74 -7.46
C ASP A 166 -11.56 7.50 -7.72
N LEU A 167 -10.51 6.75 -8.02
CA LEU A 167 -9.17 7.29 -8.17
C LEU A 167 -8.99 8.10 -9.46
N LYS A 168 -9.78 7.83 -10.51
CA LYS A 168 -9.60 8.46 -11.81
C LYS A 168 -9.75 9.99 -11.75
N PRO A 169 -10.87 10.56 -11.24
CA PRO A 169 -11.00 12.01 -11.16
C PRO A 169 -10.00 12.64 -10.18
N ILE A 170 -9.61 11.93 -9.11
CA ILE A 170 -8.58 12.42 -8.18
C ILE A 170 -7.21 12.48 -8.87
N ALA A 171 -6.87 11.50 -9.70
CA ALA A 171 -5.63 11.46 -10.46
C ALA A 171 -5.58 12.56 -11.52
N GLU A 172 -6.66 12.74 -12.28
CA GLU A 172 -6.78 13.83 -13.26
C GLU A 172 -6.57 15.19 -12.58
N LEU A 173 -7.29 15.46 -11.48
CA LEU A 173 -7.17 16.69 -10.72
C LEU A 173 -5.77 16.91 -10.13
N ALA A 174 -5.15 15.88 -9.56
CA ALA A 174 -3.79 15.98 -9.03
C ALA A 174 -2.79 16.34 -10.13
N HIS A 175 -2.86 15.66 -11.28
CA HIS A 175 -1.94 15.87 -12.40
C HIS A 175 -2.16 17.22 -13.10
N ASP A 176 -3.39 17.72 -13.17
CA ASP A 176 -3.71 19.04 -13.74
C ASP A 176 -3.01 20.18 -12.97
N HIS A 177 -2.81 20.00 -11.66
CA HIS A 177 -2.02 20.92 -10.81
C HIS A 177 -0.53 20.55 -10.71
N GLY A 178 -0.06 19.55 -11.47
CA GLY A 178 1.33 19.09 -11.44
C GLY A 178 1.75 18.40 -10.14
N ALA A 179 0.79 17.92 -9.35
CA ALA A 179 1.02 17.22 -8.09
C ALA A 179 1.32 15.73 -8.33
N TYR A 180 2.10 15.12 -7.43
CA TYR A 180 2.23 13.67 -7.36
C TYR A 180 0.99 13.04 -6.74
N LEU A 181 0.53 11.90 -7.26
CA LEU A 181 -0.48 11.08 -6.60
C LEU A 181 0.18 9.90 -5.88
N VAL A 182 -0.07 9.77 -4.57
CA VAL A 182 0.39 8.65 -3.73
C VAL A 182 -0.83 7.87 -3.26
N ILE A 183 -0.97 6.63 -3.71
CA ILE A 183 -2.11 5.76 -3.39
C ILE A 183 -1.66 4.74 -2.33
N ASP A 184 -2.36 4.70 -1.20
CA ASP A 184 -2.32 3.56 -0.29
C ASP A 184 -3.39 2.54 -0.71
N ALA A 185 -2.95 1.44 -1.31
CA ALA A 185 -3.83 0.39 -1.83
C ALA A 185 -3.86 -0.85 -0.91
N THR A 186 -3.46 -0.70 0.36
CA THR A 186 -3.31 -1.82 1.32
C THR A 186 -4.61 -2.62 1.51
N GLN A 187 -5.76 -1.95 1.50
CA GLN A 187 -7.07 -2.59 1.70
C GLN A 187 -7.76 -2.99 0.38
N SER A 188 -7.29 -2.49 -0.76
CA SER A 188 -7.94 -2.69 -2.07
C SER A 188 -7.26 -3.76 -2.92
N VAL A 189 -5.92 -3.85 -2.88
CA VAL A 189 -5.15 -4.83 -3.66
C VAL A 189 -5.48 -6.24 -3.18
N GLY A 190 -5.96 -7.08 -4.09
CA GLY A 190 -6.43 -8.44 -3.80
C GLY A 190 -7.89 -8.52 -3.33
N GLY A 191 -8.56 -7.39 -3.08
CA GLY A 191 -10.00 -7.31 -2.76
C GLY A 191 -10.90 -6.99 -3.96
N HIS A 192 -10.34 -6.38 -5.00
CA HIS A 192 -11.02 -6.05 -6.24
C HIS A 192 -10.29 -6.72 -7.41
N VAL A 193 -10.85 -7.82 -7.92
CA VAL A 193 -10.49 -8.46 -9.18
C VAL A 193 -11.70 -8.44 -10.10
#